data_AF-A0A1F6HQ11-F1
#
_entry.id   AF-A0A1F6HQ11-F1
#
_cell.length_a   1.000
_cell.length_b   1.000
_cell.length_c   1.000
_cell.angle_alpha   90.00
_cell.angle_beta   90.00
_cell.angle_gamma   90.00
#
_symmetry.space_group_name_H-M   'P 1'
#
loop_
_entity.id
_entity.type
_entity.pdbx_description
1 polymer ?
#
loop_
_entity_poly.entity_id
_entity_poly.type
_entity_poly.pdbx_seq_one_letter_code
_entity_poly.pdbx_strand_id
1 'polypeptide(L)'
;MSQEVAQTTKIAIFRNRKIRKTIHKNEWWFVIVDVVAALTDSIQPDGYIKDMRRRDPELSKGWGQIAIPLSVQTSGGMQKLNCANTEGIFRIIQSIPSPKAEPFKRWLARIGYERVQEIEDPELAQKRARALYKLKGYPEDWIERRMRSIAIREELTDEWQKHGVELAKEYEILTAEISRATFGMTPSEHKKIKGLKRENLRDHMSDLELLFSQLGEAATTEITKTEHPHGFERNKRVSRRGGKIAGDARSNLEKETGRKVITSQNYLPKKQSEKLLKK
;
A
#
# COMPACT_ATOMS: atom_id res chain seq x y z
N MET A 1 -21.96 11.85 5.08
CA MET A 1 -21.04 11.76 6.24
C MET A 1 -19.71 11.07 5.90
N SER A 2 -19.68 9.93 5.20
CA SER A 2 -18.41 9.23 4.89
C SER A 2 -17.56 9.88 3.78
N GLN A 3 -18.19 10.60 2.84
CA GLN A 3 -17.48 11.32 1.76
C GLN A 3 -16.72 12.57 2.25
N GLU A 4 -17.24 13.25 3.28
CA GLU A 4 -16.62 14.45 3.87
C GLU A 4 -15.31 14.13 4.60
N VAL A 5 -15.23 12.95 5.23
CA VAL A 5 -14.04 12.50 5.97
C VAL A 5 -12.89 12.13 5.01
N ALA A 6 -13.20 11.61 3.82
CA ALA A 6 -12.18 11.17 2.88
C ALA A 6 -11.49 12.33 2.13
N GLN A 7 -12.23 13.40 1.78
CA GLN A 7 -11.65 14.59 1.13
C GLN A 7 -10.86 15.48 2.10
N THR A 8 -11.27 15.56 3.37
CA THR A 8 -10.56 16.37 4.37
C THR A 8 -9.19 15.82 4.73
N THR A 9 -8.96 14.50 4.68
CA THR A 9 -7.73 13.93 5.26
C THR A 9 -6.48 14.10 4.38
N LYS A 10 -6.60 14.18 3.04
CA LYS A 10 -5.41 14.27 2.15
C LYS A 10 -4.80 15.68 2.02
N ILE A 11 -5.55 16.74 2.34
CA ILE A 11 -5.13 18.14 2.10
C ILE A 11 -5.47 19.08 3.27
N ALA A 12 -6.51 18.82 4.09
CA ALA A 12 -6.96 19.81 5.07
C ALA A 12 -6.06 19.93 6.32
N ILE A 13 -5.26 18.90 6.63
CA ILE A 13 -4.44 18.86 7.84
C ILE A 13 -3.31 19.91 7.81
N PHE A 14 -2.80 20.27 6.62
CA PHE A 14 -1.68 21.20 6.50
C PHE A 14 -2.06 22.59 5.97
N ARG A 15 -3.36 22.94 5.95
CA ARG A 15 -3.89 24.29 5.65
C ARG A 15 -3.06 25.07 4.60
N ASN A 16 -2.96 24.54 3.37
CA ASN A 16 -2.23 25.17 2.26
C ASN A 16 -0.71 25.41 2.44
N ARG A 17 -0.07 24.91 3.51
CA ARG A 17 1.40 24.98 3.63
C ARG A 17 2.06 23.84 2.87
N LYS A 18 2.97 24.18 1.96
CA LYS A 18 3.80 23.20 1.23
C LYS A 18 4.80 22.59 2.20
N ILE A 19 4.65 21.30 2.48
CA ILE A 19 5.65 20.51 3.20
C ILE A 19 6.59 19.89 2.20
N ARG A 20 7.88 20.23 2.30
CA ARG A 20 8.91 19.61 1.48
C ARG A 20 9.09 18.15 1.88
N LYS A 21 9.30 17.31 0.88
CA LYS A 21 9.45 15.87 1.03
C LYS A 21 10.48 15.31 0.08
N THR A 22 11.11 14.21 0.47
CA THR A 22 12.06 13.45 -0.34
C THR A 22 11.79 11.96 -0.20
N ILE A 23 12.35 11.16 -1.11
CA ILE A 23 12.29 9.70 -1.02
C ILE A 23 13.61 9.22 -0.43
N HIS A 24 13.53 8.47 0.66
CA HIS A 24 14.68 7.82 1.29
C HIS A 24 14.29 6.39 1.70
N LYS A 25 15.13 5.41 1.37
CA LYS A 25 14.85 3.97 1.57
C LYS A 25 13.47 3.52 1.05
N ASN A 26 13.08 4.03 -0.13
CA ASN A 26 11.78 3.78 -0.79
C ASN A 26 10.54 4.29 -0.02
N GLU A 27 10.72 5.07 1.03
CA GLU A 27 9.63 5.69 1.81
C GLU A 27 9.60 7.22 1.61
N TRP A 28 8.46 7.84 1.91
CA TRP A 28 8.35 9.30 1.95
C TRP A 28 8.87 9.84 3.28
N TRP A 29 9.76 10.82 3.17
CA TRP A 29 10.33 11.55 4.29
C TRP A 29 9.95 13.03 4.18
N PHE A 30 9.58 13.64 5.30
CA PHE A 30 9.05 15.00 5.37
C PHE A 30 9.98 15.88 6.19
N VAL A 31 10.18 17.11 5.72
CA VAL A 31 11.00 18.10 6.41
C VAL A 31 10.31 18.51 7.72
N ILE A 32 10.97 18.27 8.85
CA ILE A 32 10.37 18.44 10.19
C ILE A 32 10.01 19.90 10.45
N VAL A 33 10.88 20.83 10.06
CA VAL A 33 10.67 22.26 10.27
C VAL A 33 9.41 22.77 9.55
N ASP A 34 9.10 22.24 8.38
CA ASP A 34 7.89 22.61 7.62
C ASP A 34 6.63 22.10 8.30
N VAL A 35 6.67 20.90 8.88
CA VAL A 35 5.56 20.30 9.64
C VAL A 35 5.30 21.12 10.90
N VAL A 36 6.34 21.47 11.65
CA VAL A 36 6.22 22.33 12.84
C VAL A 36 5.68 23.70 12.45
N ALA A 37 6.14 24.29 11.36
CA ALA A 37 5.64 25.56 10.87
C ALA A 37 4.16 25.50 10.43
N ALA A 38 3.70 24.36 9.93
CA ALA A 38 2.30 24.16 9.54
C ALA A 38 1.37 23.96 10.75
N LEU A 39 1.86 23.29 11.79
CA LEU A 39 1.08 22.89 12.96
C LEU A 39 1.28 23.80 14.17
N THR A 40 1.98 24.92 14.01
CA THR A 40 2.17 25.93 15.06
C THR A 40 1.96 27.34 14.50
N ASP A 41 1.91 28.33 15.39
CA ASP A 41 1.99 29.75 15.06
C ASP A 41 3.40 30.32 15.32
N SER A 42 4.40 29.44 15.47
CA SER A 42 5.76 29.87 15.76
C SER A 42 6.36 30.67 14.61
N ILE A 43 6.86 31.86 14.93
CA ILE A 43 7.65 32.70 14.02
C ILE A 43 9.02 32.07 13.74
N GLN A 44 9.54 31.29 14.69
CA GLN A 44 10.82 30.56 14.60
C GLN A 44 10.62 29.05 14.82
N PRO A 45 10.25 28.30 13.77
CA PRO A 45 10.01 26.85 13.88
C PRO A 45 11.23 26.04 14.35
N ASP A 46 12.45 26.43 13.97
CA ASP A 46 13.68 25.76 14.45
C ASP A 46 13.90 25.94 15.96
N GLY A 47 13.59 27.11 16.50
CA GLY A 47 13.59 27.38 17.93
C GLY A 47 12.53 26.54 18.64
N TYR A 48 11.32 26.49 18.07
CA TYR A 48 10.22 25.68 18.59
C TYR A 48 10.60 24.20 18.71
N ILE A 49 11.33 23.65 17.74
CA ILE A 49 11.80 22.25 17.80
C ILE A 49 12.71 22.03 19.01
N LYS A 50 13.63 22.96 19.30
CA LYS A 50 14.52 22.87 20.47
C LYS A 50 13.71 22.90 21.77
N ASP A 51 12.73 23.80 21.88
CA ASP A 51 11.88 23.91 23.07
C ASP A 51 10.92 22.73 23.22
N MET A 52 10.39 22.20 22.11
CA MET A 52 9.60 20.97 22.09
C MET A 52 10.42 19.79 22.64
N ARG A 53 11.67 19.62 22.19
CA ARG A 53 12.57 18.58 22.71
C ARG A 53 12.97 18.79 24.17
N ARG A 54 13.03 20.04 24.65
CA ARG A 54 13.25 20.31 26.08
C ARG A 54 12.05 19.90 26.93
N ARG A 55 10.82 20.10 26.42
CA ARG A 55 9.57 19.76 27.11
C ARG A 55 9.23 18.26 27.08
N ASP A 56 9.69 17.53 26.06
CA ASP A 56 9.51 16.08 25.92
C ASP A 56 10.88 15.37 25.92
N PRO A 57 11.40 14.98 27.10
CA PRO A 57 12.68 14.30 27.22
C PRO A 57 12.76 12.98 26.46
N GLU A 58 11.65 12.24 26.36
CA GLU A 58 11.60 10.96 25.65
C GLU A 58 11.71 11.16 24.13
N LEU A 59 11.05 12.19 23.58
CA LEU A 59 11.28 12.59 22.19
C LEU A 59 12.74 13.00 21.96
N SER A 60 13.34 13.71 22.92
CA SER A 60 14.73 14.16 22.79
C SER A 60 15.74 13.01 22.76
N LYS A 61 15.55 12.00 23.62
CA LYS A 61 16.35 10.75 23.63
C LYS A 61 16.26 10.02 22.28
N GLY A 62 15.06 9.90 21.73
CA GLY A 62 14.81 9.23 20.44
C GLY A 62 15.10 10.08 19.20
N TRP A 63 15.49 11.35 19.36
CA TRP A 63 15.55 12.31 18.25
C TRP A 63 16.48 11.88 17.11
N GLY A 64 17.63 11.28 17.44
CA GLY A 64 18.59 10.84 16.43
C GLY A 64 18.08 9.71 15.53
N GLN A 65 17.09 8.94 15.98
CA GLN A 65 16.45 7.88 15.18
C GLN A 65 15.31 8.45 14.32
N ILE A 66 14.61 9.45 14.83
CA ILE A 66 13.45 10.08 14.17
C ILE A 66 13.91 11.07 13.10
N ALA A 67 14.87 11.94 13.42
CA ALA A 67 15.29 13.06 12.59
C ALA A 67 16.61 12.74 11.85
N ILE A 68 16.50 12.45 10.56
CA ILE A 68 17.64 12.17 9.69
C ILE A 68 17.90 13.37 8.75
N PRO A 69 19.12 13.92 8.71
CA PRO A 69 19.48 14.95 7.74
C PRO A 69 19.50 14.37 6.31
N LEU A 70 18.56 14.81 5.46
CA LEU A 70 18.47 14.38 4.07
C LEU A 70 18.60 15.58 3.13
N SER A 71 19.16 15.34 1.94
CA SER A 71 19.24 16.35 0.89
C SER A 71 17.86 16.58 0.26
N VAL A 72 17.36 17.80 0.35
CA VAL A 72 16.04 18.21 -0.16
C VAL A 72 16.20 19.43 -1.04
N GLN A 73 15.46 19.48 -2.16
CA GLN A 73 15.44 20.64 -3.04
C GLN A 73 14.76 21.82 -2.34
N THR A 74 15.43 22.96 -2.29
CA THR A 74 14.91 24.23 -1.78
C THR A 74 15.00 25.32 -2.84
N SER A 75 14.44 26.51 -2.58
CA SER A 75 14.58 27.67 -3.46
C SER A 75 16.03 28.11 -3.64
N GLY A 76 16.88 27.91 -2.62
CA GLY A 76 18.32 28.18 -2.67
C GLY A 76 19.17 27.00 -3.14
N GLY A 77 18.58 25.97 -3.74
CA GLY A 77 19.28 24.75 -4.17
C GLY A 77 19.15 23.58 -3.21
N MET A 78 20.00 22.56 -3.37
CA MET A 78 19.97 21.36 -2.55
C MET A 78 20.55 21.63 -1.16
N GLN A 79 19.76 21.39 -0.11
CA GLN A 79 20.17 21.60 1.28
C GLN A 79 19.92 20.35 2.12
N LYS A 80 20.78 20.12 3.12
CA LYS A 80 20.57 19.05 4.11
C LYS A 80 19.62 19.56 5.20
N LEU A 81 18.45 18.95 5.30
CA LEU A 81 17.42 19.30 6.28
C LEU A 81 17.02 18.08 7.10
N ASN A 82 16.70 18.29 8.38
CA ASN A 82 16.19 17.23 9.24
C ASN A 82 14.80 16.79 8.74
N CYS A 83 14.72 15.52 8.36
CA CYS A 83 13.52 14.88 7.86
C CYS A 83 13.14 13.70 8.76
N ALA A 84 11.86 13.36 8.81
CA ALA A 84 11.36 12.15 9.43
C ALA A 84 10.42 11.41 8.47
N ASN A 85 10.34 10.08 8.61
CA ASN A 85 9.31 9.29 7.95
C ASN A 85 7.93 9.57 8.57
N THR A 86 6.87 8.97 8.01
CA THR A 86 5.49 9.19 8.48
C THR A 86 5.31 8.91 9.96
N GLU A 87 5.85 7.80 10.48
CA GLU A 87 5.78 7.42 11.89
C GLU A 87 6.49 8.45 12.79
N GLY A 88 7.71 8.84 12.43
CA GLY A 88 8.47 9.86 13.15
C GLY A 88 7.74 11.21 13.19
N ILE A 89 7.10 11.61 12.09
CA ILE A 89 6.23 12.79 12.07
C ILE A 89 5.05 12.64 13.03
N PHE A 90 4.38 11.49 13.05
CA PHE A 90 3.27 11.26 13.99
C PHE A 90 3.73 11.39 15.45
N ARG A 91 4.90 10.84 15.79
CA ARG A 91 5.50 10.99 17.12
C ARG A 91 5.82 12.44 17.48
N ILE A 92 6.35 13.21 16.52
CA ILE A 92 6.63 14.64 16.70
C ILE A 92 5.34 15.43 16.97
N ILE A 93 4.28 15.17 16.20
CA ILE A 93 3.01 15.89 16.32
C ILE A 93 2.40 15.73 17.73
N GLN A 94 2.57 14.55 18.36
CA GLN A 94 2.11 14.34 19.73
C GLN A 94 2.71 15.35 20.73
N SER A 95 3.96 15.77 20.52
CA SER A 95 4.68 16.72 21.38
C SER A 95 4.42 18.19 21.05
N ILE A 96 3.54 18.50 20.09
CA ILE A 96 3.17 19.88 19.72
C ILE A 96 1.92 20.31 20.50
N PRO A 97 2.01 21.15 21.55
CA PRO A 97 0.85 21.73 22.22
C PRO A 97 0.34 22.94 21.45
N SER A 98 -0.24 22.73 20.27
CA SER A 98 -0.89 23.78 19.47
C SER A 98 -2.32 23.38 19.13
N PRO A 99 -3.29 24.33 19.17
CA PRO A 99 -4.63 24.09 18.66
C PRO A 99 -4.67 23.63 17.19
N LYS A 100 -3.65 23.95 16.39
CA LYS A 100 -3.55 23.47 15.00
C LYS A 100 -3.23 21.98 14.89
N ALA A 101 -2.54 21.41 15.89
CA ALA A 101 -2.23 19.99 15.94
C ALA A 101 -3.41 19.17 16.50
N GLU A 102 -4.33 19.77 17.23
CA GLU A 102 -5.42 19.08 17.92
C GLU A 102 -6.34 18.25 16.99
N PRO A 103 -6.78 18.75 15.81
CA PRO A 103 -7.55 17.92 14.87
C PRO A 103 -6.80 16.64 14.45
N PHE A 104 -5.48 16.74 14.32
CA PHE A 104 -4.63 15.60 13.98
C PHE A 104 -4.51 14.60 15.13
N LYS A 105 -4.34 15.10 16.36
CA LYS A 105 -4.28 14.24 17.56
C LYS A 105 -5.60 13.51 17.79
N ARG A 106 -6.74 14.19 17.64
CA ARG A 106 -8.06 13.56 17.69
C ARG A 106 -8.26 12.53 16.60
N TRP A 107 -7.78 12.82 15.38
CA TRP A 107 -7.79 11.83 14.31
C TRP A 107 -6.98 10.60 14.67
N LEU A 108 -5.74 10.75 15.18
CA LEU A 108 -4.93 9.62 15.64
C LEU A 108 -5.59 8.85 16.79
N ALA A 109 -6.21 9.54 17.75
CA ALA A 109 -6.95 8.92 18.84
C ALA A 109 -8.14 8.09 18.31
N ARG A 110 -8.89 8.63 17.34
CA ARG A 110 -9.98 7.90 16.69
C ARG A 110 -9.47 6.66 15.94
N ILE A 111 -8.37 6.77 15.20
CA ILE A 111 -7.77 5.61 14.53
C ILE A 111 -7.34 4.56 15.55
N GLY A 112 -6.73 4.97 16.67
CA GLY A 112 -6.37 4.08 17.77
C GLY A 112 -7.58 3.36 18.36
N TYR A 113 -8.67 4.09 18.61
CA TYR A 113 -9.94 3.52 19.05
C TYR A 113 -10.52 2.53 18.04
N GLU A 114 -10.57 2.88 16.75
CA GLU A 114 -11.00 1.97 15.68
C GLU A 114 -10.13 0.70 15.62
N ARG A 115 -8.82 0.80 15.89
CA ARG A 115 -7.94 -0.40 15.96
C ARG A 115 -8.33 -1.31 17.11
N VAL A 116 -8.66 -0.76 18.28
CA VAL A 116 -9.12 -1.54 19.44
C VAL A 116 -10.44 -2.24 19.13
N GLN A 117 -11.39 -1.53 18.53
CA GLN A 117 -12.66 -2.13 18.10
C GLN A 117 -12.45 -3.25 17.07
N GLU A 118 -11.51 -3.10 16.15
CA GLU A 118 -11.18 -4.15 15.18
C GLU A 118 -10.52 -5.40 15.81
N ILE A 119 -9.91 -5.27 16.99
CA ILE A 119 -9.39 -6.44 17.73
C ILE A 119 -10.54 -7.19 18.41
N GLU A 120 -11.53 -6.46 18.94
CA GLU A 120 -12.73 -7.04 19.55
C GLU A 120 -13.67 -7.66 18.51
N ASP A 121 -13.86 -6.98 17.37
CA ASP A 121 -14.65 -7.43 16.22
C ASP A 121 -13.83 -7.36 14.92
N PRO A 122 -13.14 -8.46 14.54
CA PRO A 122 -12.36 -8.53 13.31
C PRO A 122 -13.16 -8.27 12.02
N GLU A 123 -14.49 -8.42 12.02
CA GLU A 123 -15.30 -8.10 10.84
C GLU A 123 -15.25 -6.61 10.49
N LEU A 124 -15.05 -5.74 11.49
CA LEU A 124 -14.90 -4.30 11.26
C LEU A 124 -13.70 -4.01 10.36
N ALA A 125 -12.62 -4.80 10.46
CA ALA A 125 -11.46 -4.66 9.58
C ALA A 125 -11.81 -4.97 8.12
N GLN A 126 -12.62 -6.01 7.89
CA GLN A 126 -13.13 -6.34 6.55
C GLN A 126 -14.06 -5.26 6.00
N LYS A 127 -14.99 -4.75 6.82
CA LYS A 127 -15.90 -3.65 6.46
C LYS A 127 -15.11 -2.39 6.10
N ARG A 128 -14.06 -2.06 6.86
CA ARG A 128 -13.14 -0.95 6.56
C ARG A 128 -12.40 -1.18 5.25
N ALA A 129 -11.88 -2.38 4.99
CA ALA A 129 -11.21 -2.69 3.73
C ALA A 129 -12.12 -2.43 2.52
N ARG A 130 -13.38 -2.90 2.56
CA ARG A 130 -14.40 -2.63 1.53
C ARG A 130 -14.65 -1.13 1.38
N ALA A 131 -14.84 -0.42 2.48
CA ALA A 131 -15.06 1.03 2.48
C ALA A 131 -13.88 1.80 1.85
N LEU A 132 -12.63 1.39 2.10
CA LEU A 132 -11.44 1.99 1.50
C LEU A 132 -11.41 1.85 -0.02
N TYR A 133 -11.78 0.68 -0.55
CA TYR A 133 -11.90 0.52 -2.00
C TYR A 133 -13.04 1.34 -2.58
N LYS A 134 -14.21 1.39 -1.90
CA LYS A 134 -15.34 2.23 -2.33
C LYS A 134 -14.94 3.71 -2.41
N LEU A 135 -14.20 4.21 -1.42
CA LEU A 135 -13.66 5.58 -1.40
C LEU A 135 -12.61 5.85 -2.49
N LYS A 136 -11.89 4.83 -2.94
CA LYS A 136 -10.99 4.92 -4.11
C LYS A 136 -11.74 4.91 -5.45
N GLY A 137 -13.05 4.71 -5.45
CA GLY A 137 -13.90 4.73 -6.64
C GLY A 137 -14.06 3.38 -7.33
N TYR A 138 -13.73 2.27 -6.65
CA TYR A 138 -13.97 0.94 -7.20
C TYR A 138 -15.45 0.56 -7.08
N PRO A 139 -16.02 -0.12 -8.09
CA PRO A 139 -17.40 -0.59 -8.05
C PRO A 139 -17.53 -1.80 -7.11
N GLU A 140 -18.72 -1.98 -6.55
CA GLU A 140 -18.98 -2.91 -5.44
C GLU A 140 -18.75 -4.38 -5.84
N ASP A 141 -19.13 -4.75 -7.06
CA ASP A 141 -18.91 -6.07 -7.65
C ASP A 141 -17.41 -6.41 -7.78
N TRP A 142 -16.60 -5.44 -8.19
CA TRP A 142 -15.14 -5.60 -8.23
C TRP A 142 -14.55 -5.73 -6.83
N ILE A 143 -15.05 -4.97 -5.86
CA ILE A 143 -14.59 -5.06 -4.46
C ILE A 143 -14.83 -6.47 -3.93
N GLU A 144 -16.01 -7.05 -4.12
CA GLU A 144 -16.31 -8.43 -3.71
C GLU A 144 -15.31 -9.43 -4.32
N ARG A 145 -15.06 -9.30 -5.63
CA ARG A 145 -14.10 -10.17 -6.34
C ARG A 145 -12.68 -9.99 -5.82
N ARG A 146 -12.27 -8.75 -5.55
CA ARG A 146 -10.96 -8.43 -4.99
C ARG A 146 -10.79 -9.02 -3.60
N MET A 147 -11.81 -8.92 -2.74
CA MET A 147 -11.81 -9.52 -1.40
C MET A 147 -11.66 -11.04 -1.48
N ARG A 148 -12.37 -11.71 -2.39
CA ARG A 148 -12.17 -13.15 -2.64
C ARG A 148 -10.76 -13.48 -3.14
N SER A 149 -10.19 -12.64 -4.01
CA SER A 149 -8.79 -12.81 -4.46
C SER A 149 -7.77 -12.69 -3.32
N ILE A 150 -8.06 -11.90 -2.28
CA ILE A 150 -7.20 -11.82 -1.08
C ILE A 150 -7.25 -13.16 -0.34
N ALA A 151 -8.45 -13.68 -0.06
CA ALA A 151 -8.63 -14.94 0.65
C ALA A 151 -7.93 -16.13 -0.05
N ILE A 152 -8.10 -16.28 -1.37
CA ILE A 152 -7.44 -17.34 -2.16
C ILE A 152 -5.91 -17.25 -2.05
N ARG A 153 -5.37 -16.03 -2.00
CA ARG A 153 -3.92 -15.82 -1.89
C ARG A 153 -3.43 -16.14 -0.48
N GLU A 154 -4.16 -15.72 0.54
CA GLU A 154 -3.84 -16.01 1.95
C GLU A 154 -3.80 -17.52 2.17
N GLU A 155 -4.79 -18.25 1.66
CA GLU A 155 -4.82 -19.71 1.71
C GLU A 155 -3.58 -20.34 1.04
N LEU A 156 -3.20 -19.87 -0.15
CA LEU A 156 -1.99 -20.35 -0.82
C LEU A 156 -0.72 -20.08 -0.02
N THR A 157 -0.60 -18.88 0.58
CA THR A 157 0.56 -18.53 1.39
C THR A 157 0.64 -19.35 2.67
N ASP A 158 -0.50 -19.64 3.30
CA ASP A 158 -0.59 -20.50 4.48
C ASP A 158 -0.17 -21.92 4.14
N GLU A 159 -0.59 -22.46 3.00
CA GLU A 159 -0.13 -23.77 2.54
C GLU A 159 1.37 -23.79 2.28
N TRP A 160 1.93 -22.78 1.61
CA TRP A 160 3.39 -22.69 1.45
C TRP A 160 4.13 -22.63 2.80
N GLN A 161 3.61 -21.89 3.77
CA GLN A 161 4.20 -21.82 5.11
C GLN A 161 4.18 -23.18 5.82
N LYS A 162 3.02 -23.86 5.83
CA LYS A 162 2.90 -25.23 6.38
C LYS A 162 3.86 -26.21 5.71
N HIS A 163 4.21 -25.94 4.46
CA HIS A 163 5.09 -26.75 3.64
C HIS A 163 6.55 -26.29 3.60
N GLY A 164 6.99 -25.46 4.55
CA GLY A 164 8.41 -25.12 4.76
C GLY A 164 8.95 -24.04 3.83
N VAL A 165 8.11 -23.10 3.41
CA VAL A 165 8.50 -21.86 2.73
C VAL A 165 8.38 -20.70 3.73
N GLU A 166 9.49 -20.04 4.04
CA GLU A 166 9.53 -19.08 5.15
C GLU A 166 10.03 -17.70 4.72
N LEU A 167 10.85 -17.62 3.69
CA LEU A 167 11.48 -16.36 3.31
C LEU A 167 10.55 -15.54 2.41
N ALA A 168 10.35 -14.26 2.73
CA ALA A 168 9.56 -13.33 1.91
C ALA A 168 9.94 -13.36 0.40
N LYS A 169 11.23 -13.52 0.10
CA LYS A 169 11.74 -13.64 -1.28
C LYS A 169 11.28 -14.92 -1.98
N GLU A 170 11.08 -16.01 -1.25
CA GLU A 170 10.55 -17.27 -1.81
C GLU A 170 9.10 -17.08 -2.25
N TYR A 171 8.25 -16.47 -1.42
CA TYR A 171 6.87 -16.12 -1.77
C TYR A 171 6.79 -15.28 -3.05
N GLU A 172 7.67 -14.29 -3.21
CA GLU A 172 7.75 -13.48 -4.43
C GLU A 172 8.11 -14.32 -5.66
N ILE A 173 9.07 -15.26 -5.52
CA ILE A 173 9.48 -16.14 -6.61
C ILE A 173 8.34 -17.10 -6.97
N LEU A 174 7.70 -17.75 -6.00
CA LEU A 174 6.60 -18.69 -6.24
C LEU A 174 5.43 -17.98 -6.93
N THR A 175 5.07 -16.79 -6.45
CA THR A 175 4.05 -15.93 -7.11
C THR A 175 4.46 -15.59 -8.55
N ALA A 176 5.75 -15.29 -8.78
CA ALA A 176 6.24 -15.00 -10.12
C ALA A 176 6.23 -16.22 -11.04
N GLU A 177 6.45 -17.43 -10.52
CA GLU A 177 6.34 -18.68 -11.28
C GLU A 177 4.88 -18.97 -11.68
N ILE A 178 3.92 -18.76 -10.78
CA ILE A 178 2.48 -18.86 -11.12
C ILE A 178 2.13 -17.86 -12.21
N SER A 179 2.50 -16.58 -12.03
CA SER A 179 2.24 -15.53 -13.02
C SER A 179 2.86 -15.85 -14.37
N ARG A 180 4.11 -16.33 -14.39
CA ARG A 180 4.81 -16.68 -15.63
C ARG A 180 4.14 -17.85 -16.33
N ALA A 181 3.74 -18.88 -15.60
CA ALA A 181 3.04 -20.03 -16.18
C ALA A 181 1.62 -19.66 -16.65
N THR A 182 0.96 -18.70 -15.99
CA THR A 182 -0.40 -18.26 -16.34
C THR A 182 -0.41 -17.29 -17.54
N PHE A 183 0.41 -16.25 -17.49
CA PHE A 183 0.38 -15.10 -18.41
C PHE A 183 1.58 -15.02 -19.34
N GLY A 184 2.56 -15.92 -19.21
CA GLY A 184 3.82 -15.83 -19.95
C GLY A 184 4.75 -14.73 -19.45
N MET A 185 4.48 -14.11 -18.31
CA MET A 185 5.24 -12.98 -17.77
C MET A 185 5.19 -12.91 -16.24
N THR A 186 6.18 -12.25 -15.66
CA THR A 186 6.26 -11.96 -14.22
C THR A 186 5.32 -10.81 -13.83
N PRO A 187 4.97 -10.66 -12.53
CA PRO A 187 4.18 -9.53 -12.06
C PRO A 187 4.84 -8.17 -12.37
N SER A 188 6.17 -8.10 -12.35
CA SER A 188 6.92 -6.89 -12.67
C SER A 188 6.82 -6.50 -14.14
N GLU A 189 6.82 -7.48 -15.05
CA GLU A 189 6.60 -7.24 -16.48
C GLU A 189 5.15 -6.85 -16.77
N HIS A 190 4.20 -7.51 -16.11
CA HIS A 190 2.77 -7.18 -16.24
C HIS A 190 2.47 -5.75 -15.77
N LYS A 191 3.11 -5.30 -14.67
CA LYS A 191 3.04 -3.90 -14.24
C LYS A 191 3.52 -2.92 -15.31
N LYS A 192 4.57 -3.26 -16.09
CA LYS A 192 5.05 -2.41 -17.19
C LYS A 192 4.01 -2.29 -18.31
N ILE A 193 3.34 -3.39 -18.66
CA ILE A 193 2.26 -3.38 -19.67
C ILE A 193 1.10 -2.47 -19.23
N LYS A 194 0.77 -2.49 -17.94
CA LYS A 194 -0.27 -1.63 -17.33
C LYS A 194 0.20 -0.19 -17.06
N GLY A 195 1.48 0.14 -17.31
CA GLY A 195 2.05 1.46 -17.04
C GLY A 195 2.16 1.81 -15.55
N LEU A 196 2.24 0.82 -14.67
CA LEU A 196 2.30 0.98 -13.21
C LEU A 196 3.75 1.12 -12.73
N LYS A 197 3.97 1.98 -11.74
CA LYS A 197 5.29 2.17 -11.11
C LYS A 197 5.33 1.58 -9.71
N ARG A 198 4.40 1.97 -8.85
CA ARG A 198 4.35 1.59 -7.43
C ARG A 198 3.04 0.95 -7.02
N GLU A 199 2.04 1.04 -7.88
CA GLU A 199 0.70 0.57 -7.64
C GLU A 199 0.63 -0.96 -7.57
N ASN A 200 -0.43 -1.45 -6.90
CA ASN A 200 -0.71 -2.87 -6.83
C ASN A 200 -1.24 -3.35 -8.18
N LEU A 201 -0.64 -4.38 -8.77
CA LEU A 201 -1.03 -4.88 -10.09
C LEU A 201 -2.49 -5.36 -10.14
N ARG A 202 -2.93 -6.11 -9.12
CA ARG A 202 -4.28 -6.70 -9.08
C ARG A 202 -5.37 -5.66 -9.01
N ASP A 203 -5.07 -4.51 -8.40
CA ASP A 203 -5.98 -3.37 -8.35
C ASP A 203 -6.20 -2.71 -9.74
N HIS A 204 -5.40 -3.09 -10.74
CA HIS A 204 -5.43 -2.55 -12.11
C HIS A 204 -5.61 -3.64 -13.19
N MET A 205 -5.82 -4.89 -12.78
CA MET A 205 -6.13 -6.02 -13.67
C MET A 205 -7.61 -5.98 -14.07
N SER A 206 -7.90 -6.39 -15.30
CA SER A 206 -9.25 -6.68 -15.77
C SER A 206 -9.84 -7.90 -15.05
N ASP A 207 -11.15 -8.10 -15.21
CA ASP A 207 -11.86 -9.23 -14.62
C ASP A 207 -11.24 -10.59 -15.03
N LEU A 208 -10.92 -10.77 -16.31
CA LEU A 208 -10.31 -12.00 -16.79
C LEU A 208 -8.89 -12.18 -16.22
N GLU A 209 -8.08 -11.13 -16.16
CA GLU A 209 -6.75 -11.20 -15.55
C GLU A 209 -6.81 -11.57 -14.06
N LEU A 210 -7.80 -11.06 -13.31
CA LEU A 210 -8.03 -11.45 -11.92
C LEU A 210 -8.48 -12.91 -11.81
N LEU A 211 -9.42 -13.35 -12.64
CA LEU A 211 -9.92 -14.74 -12.64
C LEU A 211 -8.82 -15.75 -12.95
N PHE A 212 -7.97 -15.49 -13.95
CA PHE A 212 -6.87 -16.42 -14.27
C PHE A 212 -5.79 -16.42 -13.20
N SER A 213 -5.55 -15.29 -12.53
CA SER A 213 -4.65 -15.25 -11.37
C SER A 213 -5.21 -16.09 -10.21
N GLN A 214 -6.50 -15.93 -9.90
CA GLN A 214 -7.19 -16.73 -8.88
C GLN A 214 -7.17 -18.22 -9.22
N LEU A 215 -7.43 -18.60 -10.48
CA LEU A 215 -7.39 -19.99 -10.90
C LEU A 215 -5.99 -20.59 -10.73
N GLY A 216 -4.93 -19.86 -11.08
CA GLY A 216 -3.55 -20.34 -10.92
C GLY A 216 -3.16 -20.51 -9.46
N GLU A 217 -3.61 -19.60 -8.59
CA GLU A 217 -3.40 -19.64 -7.14
C GLU A 217 -4.18 -20.80 -6.49
N ALA A 218 -5.46 -20.95 -6.81
CA ALA A 218 -6.29 -22.05 -6.33
C ALA A 218 -5.77 -23.41 -6.81
N ALA A 219 -5.41 -23.54 -8.09
CA ALA A 219 -4.85 -24.78 -8.62
C ALA A 219 -3.51 -25.13 -7.96
N THR A 220 -2.66 -24.13 -7.69
CA THR A 220 -1.41 -24.35 -6.94
C THR A 220 -1.71 -24.86 -5.53
N THR A 221 -2.69 -24.24 -4.84
CA THR A 221 -3.11 -24.63 -3.49
C THR A 221 -3.59 -26.08 -3.45
N GLU A 222 -4.47 -26.47 -4.37
CA GLU A 222 -5.01 -27.84 -4.42
C GLU A 222 -3.92 -28.89 -4.74
N ILE A 223 -2.96 -28.57 -5.61
CA ILE A 223 -1.81 -29.45 -5.86
C ILE A 223 -0.92 -29.54 -4.61
N THR A 224 -0.68 -28.44 -3.91
CA THR A 224 0.10 -28.43 -2.65
C THR A 224 -0.56 -29.30 -1.58
N LYS A 225 -1.87 -29.18 -1.39
CA LYS A 225 -2.64 -30.02 -0.45
C LYS A 225 -2.61 -31.50 -0.82
N THR A 226 -2.54 -31.82 -2.11
CA THR A 226 -2.53 -33.21 -2.59
C THR A 226 -1.15 -33.86 -2.48
N GLU A 227 -0.09 -33.14 -2.85
CA GLU A 227 1.26 -33.70 -2.98
C GLU A 227 2.16 -33.45 -1.76
N HIS A 228 1.72 -32.57 -0.85
CA HIS A 228 2.46 -32.14 0.34
C HIS A 228 3.94 -31.79 0.06
N PRO A 229 4.24 -30.95 -0.94
CA PRO A 229 5.61 -30.64 -1.34
C PRO A 229 6.36 -29.92 -0.22
N HIS A 230 7.43 -30.50 0.33
CA HIS A 230 8.22 -29.81 1.36
C HIS A 230 9.38 -28.98 0.77
N GLY A 231 9.53 -27.75 1.27
CA GLY A 231 10.60 -26.82 0.92
C GLY A 231 10.38 -26.06 -0.40
N PHE A 232 11.19 -25.02 -0.60
CA PHE A 232 11.04 -24.07 -1.70
C PHE A 232 11.06 -24.71 -3.10
N GLU A 233 12.05 -25.55 -3.42
CA GLU A 233 12.22 -26.08 -4.78
C GLU A 233 11.08 -27.01 -5.22
N ARG A 234 10.46 -27.74 -4.29
CA ARG A 234 9.27 -28.56 -4.59
C ARG A 234 8.05 -27.67 -4.81
N ASN A 235 7.83 -26.70 -3.93
CA ASN A 235 6.75 -25.71 -4.05
C ASN A 235 6.86 -24.88 -5.33
N LYS A 236 8.07 -24.61 -5.81
CA LYS A 236 8.33 -23.95 -7.09
C LYS A 236 7.83 -24.74 -8.28
N ARG A 237 8.01 -26.07 -8.28
CA ARG A 237 7.48 -26.95 -9.33
C ARG A 237 5.95 -27.02 -9.29
N VAL A 238 5.38 -27.09 -8.08
CA VAL A 238 3.93 -27.06 -7.88
C VAL A 238 3.31 -25.74 -8.35
N SER A 239 3.94 -24.61 -8.02
CA SER A 239 3.55 -23.26 -8.47
C SER A 239 3.53 -23.14 -10.00
N ARG A 240 4.54 -23.68 -10.69
CA ARG A 240 4.55 -23.72 -12.16
C ARG A 240 3.40 -24.55 -12.72
N ARG A 241 3.07 -25.68 -12.10
CA ARG A 241 1.98 -26.57 -12.54
C ARG A 241 0.61 -25.94 -12.32
N GLY A 242 0.36 -25.34 -11.16
CA GLY A 242 -0.89 -24.62 -10.88
C GLY A 242 -1.07 -23.43 -11.82
N GLY A 243 -0.01 -22.63 -12.04
CA GLY A 243 -0.05 -21.56 -13.03
C GLY A 243 -0.23 -22.07 -14.47
N LYS A 244 0.30 -23.25 -14.82
CA LYS A 244 0.09 -23.85 -16.15
C LYS A 244 -1.37 -24.20 -16.39
N ILE A 245 -2.09 -24.74 -15.40
CA ILE A 245 -3.53 -25.02 -15.50
C ILE A 245 -4.30 -23.75 -15.88
N ALA A 246 -4.02 -22.63 -15.20
CA ALA A 246 -4.63 -21.35 -15.53
C ALA A 246 -4.17 -20.81 -16.89
N GLY A 247 -2.90 -21.00 -17.26
CA GLY A 247 -2.36 -20.61 -18.56
C GLY A 247 -2.98 -21.38 -19.73
N ASP A 248 -3.23 -22.68 -19.56
CA ASP A 248 -3.89 -23.53 -20.54
C ASP A 248 -5.36 -23.11 -20.70
N ALA A 249 -6.07 -22.86 -19.59
CA ALA A 249 -7.44 -22.33 -19.60
C ALA A 249 -7.52 -20.95 -20.29
N ARG A 250 -6.56 -20.06 -19.99
CA ARG A 250 -6.44 -18.74 -20.64
C ARG A 250 -6.22 -18.89 -22.14
N SER A 251 -5.27 -19.73 -22.55
CA SER A 251 -4.96 -19.99 -23.95
C SER A 251 -6.16 -20.51 -24.72
N ASN A 252 -6.93 -21.42 -24.12
CA ASN A 252 -8.16 -21.95 -24.72
C ASN A 252 -9.21 -20.85 -24.88
N LEU A 253 -9.44 -20.01 -23.86
CA LEU A 253 -10.36 -18.88 -23.98
C LEU A 253 -9.95 -17.89 -25.07
N GLU A 254 -8.66 -17.56 -25.16
CA GLU A 254 -8.14 -16.64 -26.19
C GLU A 254 -8.30 -17.20 -27.61
N LYS A 255 -8.18 -18.52 -27.80
CA LYS A 255 -8.43 -19.18 -29.09
C LYS A 255 -9.90 -19.10 -29.50
N GLU A 256 -10.81 -19.40 -28.58
CA GLU A 256 -12.25 -19.38 -28.86
C GLU A 256 -12.79 -17.97 -29.09
N THR A 257 -12.28 -16.98 -28.35
CA THR A 257 -12.78 -15.61 -28.42
C THR A 257 -12.03 -14.73 -29.43
N GLY A 258 -10.84 -15.14 -29.88
CA GLY A 258 -9.94 -14.34 -30.70
C GLY A 258 -9.38 -13.09 -30.01
N ARG A 259 -9.61 -12.90 -28.70
CA ARG A 259 -9.20 -11.72 -27.93
C ARG A 259 -8.17 -12.10 -26.88
N LYS A 260 -7.12 -11.29 -26.73
CA LYS A 260 -6.14 -11.46 -25.65
C LYS A 260 -6.73 -11.04 -24.30
N VAL A 261 -6.48 -11.84 -23.27
CA VAL A 261 -6.84 -11.56 -21.88
C VAL A 261 -5.97 -10.44 -21.31
N ILE A 262 -4.67 -10.47 -21.63
CA ILE A 262 -3.72 -9.46 -21.17
C ILE A 262 -3.85 -8.22 -22.04
N THR A 263 -4.20 -7.10 -21.42
CA THR A 263 -4.37 -5.81 -22.12
C THR A 263 -3.69 -4.69 -21.35
N SER A 264 -3.36 -3.60 -22.03
CA SER A 264 -2.89 -2.36 -21.39
C SER A 264 -4.02 -1.56 -20.72
N GLN A 265 -5.27 -2.01 -20.85
CA GLN A 265 -6.42 -1.34 -20.22
C GLN A 265 -6.33 -1.44 -18.71
N ASN A 266 -6.63 -0.34 -18.03
CA ASN A 266 -6.64 -0.29 -16.58
C ASN A 266 -8.09 -0.35 -16.09
N TYR A 267 -8.36 -1.19 -15.09
CA TYR A 267 -9.69 -1.35 -14.52
C TYR A 267 -10.21 -0.06 -13.88
N LEU A 268 -9.33 0.71 -13.24
CA LEU A 268 -9.63 2.09 -12.92
C LEU A 268 -9.53 2.91 -14.21
N PRO A 269 -10.64 3.50 -14.72
CA PRO A 269 -10.52 4.50 -15.75
C PRO A 269 -9.54 5.57 -15.27
N LYS A 270 -8.67 6.09 -16.14
CA LYS A 270 -8.01 7.37 -15.88
C LYS A 270 -9.10 8.45 -15.75
N LYS A 271 -9.73 8.58 -14.59
CA LYS A 271 -10.75 9.60 -14.33
C LYS A 271 -10.19 10.64 -13.36
N GLN A 272 -10.03 11.84 -13.92
CA GLN A 272 -10.41 13.10 -13.29
C GLN A 272 -9.61 13.59 -12.07
N SER A 273 -8.33 13.23 -11.93
CA SER A 273 -7.44 14.01 -11.07
C SER A 273 -7.23 15.45 -11.57
N GLU A 274 -7.44 15.72 -12.87
CA GLU A 274 -7.28 17.06 -13.46
C GLU A 274 -8.48 17.99 -13.28
N LYS A 275 -9.70 17.47 -13.06
CA LYS A 275 -10.89 18.34 -12.88
C LYS A 275 -11.07 18.88 -11.45
N LEU A 276 -10.33 18.35 -10.48
CA LEU A 276 -10.34 18.85 -9.08
C LEU A 276 -9.19 19.84 -8.77
N LEU A 277 -8.38 20.19 -9.77
CA LEU A 277 -7.30 21.19 -9.67
C LEU A 277 -7.60 22.49 -10.43
N LYS A 278 -8.80 22.60 -11.02
CA LYS A 278 -9.32 23.83 -11.63
C LYS A 278 -10.76 24.07 -11.19
N LYS A 279 -10.93 24.45 -9.92
CA LYS A 279 -11.95 25.39 -9.45
C LYS A 279 -11.60 25.83 -8.04
#